data_AF-A0A4R4NU52-F1
#
_entry.id   AF-A0A4R4NU52-F1
#
_cell.length_a   1.000
_cell.length_b   1.000
_cell.length_c   1.000
_cell.angle_alpha   90.00
_cell.angle_beta   90.00
_cell.angle_gamma   90.00
#
_symmetry.space_group_name_H-M   'P 1'
#
loop_
_entity.id
_entity.type
_entity.pdbx_description
1 polymer ?
#
loop_
_entity_poly.entity_id
_entity_poly.type
_entity_poly.pdbx_seq_one_letter_code
_entity_poly.pdbx_strand_id
1 'polypeptide(L)' 'MDKAEAIIAALGGADNIVEIEPCATRLRTEVEDAGKVDEAALKKAGAFGVMRSGTVVQVVVGTEADTLASDIEDILD' A
#
# COMPACT_ATOMS: atom_id res chain seq x y z
N MET A 1 -3.14 -14.45 -5.51
CA MET A 1 -2.97 -13.33 -4.58
C MET A 1 -3.40 -12.12 -5.35
N ASP A 2 -4.49 -11.52 -4.91
CA ASP A 2 -5.00 -10.29 -5.52
C ASP A 2 -3.99 -9.14 -5.30
N LYS A 3 -4.04 -8.11 -6.13
CA LYS A 3 -3.15 -6.94 -6.04
C LYS A 3 -3.26 -6.27 -4.67
N ALA A 4 -4.46 -6.18 -4.12
CA ALA A 4 -4.73 -5.65 -2.78
C ALA A 4 -4.02 -6.49 -1.69
N GLU A 5 -4.23 -7.80 -1.67
CA GLU A 5 -3.58 -8.72 -0.72
C GLU A 5 -2.05 -8.65 -0.80
N ALA A 6 -1.51 -8.56 -2.01
CA ALA A 6 -0.07 -8.47 -2.24
C ALA A 6 0.51 -7.13 -1.71
N ILE A 7 -0.23 -6.03 -1.85
CA ILE A 7 0.15 -4.73 -1.28
C ILE A 7 0.09 -4.77 0.24
N ILE A 8 -0.97 -5.32 0.84
CA ILE A 8 -1.08 -5.46 2.30
C ILE A 8 0.10 -6.26 2.85
N ALA A 9 0.41 -7.41 2.25
CA ALA A 9 1.55 -8.22 2.64
C ALA A 9 2.89 -7.45 2.52
N ALA A 10 3.07 -6.70 1.43
CA ALA A 10 4.28 -5.91 1.20
C ALA A 10 4.40 -4.66 2.08
N LEU A 11 3.29 -4.15 2.64
CA LEU A 11 3.28 -3.10 3.65
C LEU A 11 3.61 -3.63 5.06
N GLY A 12 3.83 -4.93 5.22
CA GLY A 12 4.16 -5.56 6.51
C GLY A 12 2.98 -6.30 7.16
N GLY A 13 1.88 -6.50 6.43
CA GLY A 13 0.65 -7.13 6.91
C GLY A 13 -0.41 -6.12 7.38
N ALA A 14 -1.63 -6.61 7.58
CA ALA A 14 -2.78 -5.79 8.00
C ALA A 14 -2.51 -5.03 9.31
N ASP A 15 -1.94 -5.71 10.31
CA ASP A 15 -1.60 -5.12 11.60
C ASP A 15 -0.55 -3.98 11.51
N ASN A 16 0.17 -3.86 10.39
CA ASN A 16 1.15 -2.79 10.20
C ASN A 16 0.55 -1.55 9.52
N ILE A 17 -0.67 -1.61 8.99
CA ILE A 17 -1.31 -0.51 8.27
C ILE A 17 -2.16 0.29 9.25
N VAL A 18 -1.84 1.56 9.43
CA VAL A 18 -2.60 2.48 10.27
C VAL A 18 -3.72 3.12 9.46
N GLU A 19 -3.39 3.55 8.24
CA GLU A 19 -4.30 4.24 7.35
C GLU A 19 -3.89 4.03 5.89
N ILE A 20 -4.87 3.97 5.00
CA ILE A 20 -4.68 3.99 3.56
C ILE A 20 -5.70 4.94 2.92
N GLU A 21 -5.21 5.88 2.12
CA GLU A 21 -6.06 6.82 1.39
C GLU A 21 -5.68 6.85 -0.08
N PRO A 22 -6.64 6.76 -1.01
CA PRO A 22 -6.36 6.96 -2.41
C PRO A 22 -6.13 8.44 -2.74
N CYS A 23 -5.22 8.69 -3.66
CA CYS A 23 -5.11 9.94 -4.40
C CYS A 23 -5.28 9.63 -5.91
N ALA A 24 -5.03 10.59 -6.80
CA ALA A 24 -5.26 10.40 -8.24
C ALA A 24 -4.43 9.26 -8.88
N THR A 25 -3.23 8.96 -8.35
CA THR A 25 -2.33 7.95 -8.94
C THR A 25 -1.60 7.08 -7.90
N ARG A 26 -1.87 7.28 -6.61
CA ARG A 26 -1.08 6.72 -5.51
C ARG A 26 -1.96 6.39 -4.32
N LEU A 27 -1.58 5.37 -3.59
CA LEU A 27 -2.03 5.09 -2.23
C LEU A 27 -1.13 5.87 -1.27
N ARG A 28 -1.71 6.72 -0.42
CA ARG A 28 -1.04 7.34 0.72
C ARG A 28 -1.29 6.43 1.90
N THR A 29 -0.23 5.86 2.45
CA THR A 29 -0.35 4.88 3.53
C THR A 29 0.47 5.37 4.72
N GLU A 30 -0.09 5.27 5.91
CA GLU A 30 0.66 5.34 7.15
C GLU A 30 0.79 3.92 7.72
N VAL A 31 2.01 3.57 8.16
CA VAL A 31 2.30 2.26 8.76
C VAL A 31 2.86 2.41 10.17
N GLU A 32 2.65 1.39 11.02
CA GLU A 32 3.22 1.37 12.37
C GLU A 32 4.74 1.25 12.34
N ASP A 33 5.27 0.31 11.55
CA ASP A 33 6.70 0.04 11.42
C ASP A 33 7.13 0.07 9.95
N ALA A 34 7.85 1.13 9.59
CA ALA A 34 8.41 1.27 8.26
C ALA A 34 9.41 0.13 7.95
N GLY A 35 10.10 -0.43 8.95
CA GLY A 35 11.06 -1.53 8.78
C GLY A 35 10.46 -2.80 8.16
N LYS A 36 9.14 -3.00 8.25
CA LYS A 36 8.42 -4.14 7.67
C LYS A 36 7.99 -3.94 6.21
N VAL A 37 8.15 -2.74 5.67
CA VAL A 37 7.73 -2.41 4.30
C VAL A 37 8.75 -2.92 3.29
N ASP A 38 8.30 -3.78 2.38
CA ASP A 38 9.07 -4.34 1.28
C ASP A 38 8.76 -3.63 -0.04
N GLU A 39 9.63 -2.68 -0.41
CA GLU A 39 9.50 -1.94 -1.67
C GLU A 39 9.62 -2.82 -2.92
N ALA A 40 10.39 -3.90 -2.86
CA ALA A 40 10.56 -4.79 -4.00
C ALA A 40 9.29 -5.61 -4.23
N ALA A 41 8.66 -6.08 -3.14
CA ALA A 41 7.37 -6.74 -3.19
C ALA A 41 6.26 -5.78 -3.67
N LEU A 42 6.24 -4.52 -3.20
CA LEU A 42 5.30 -3.50 -3.70
C LEU A 42 5.41 -3.29 -5.21
N LYS A 43 6.64 -3.17 -5.73
CA LYS A 43 6.87 -3.05 -7.19
C LYS A 43 6.44 -4.30 -7.94
N LYS A 44 6.69 -5.49 -7.38
CA LYS A 44 6.24 -6.77 -7.96
C LYS A 44 4.71 -6.91 -7.94
N ALA A 45 4.04 -6.32 -6.96
CA ALA A 45 2.58 -6.23 -6.88
C ALA A 45 2.00 -5.20 -7.87
N GLY A 46 2.84 -4.50 -8.65
CA GLY A 46 2.40 -3.57 -9.70
C GLY A 46 2.49 -2.10 -9.31
N ALA A 47 3.21 -1.76 -8.23
CA ALA A 47 3.57 -0.37 -7.97
C ALA A 47 4.60 0.12 -9.00
N PHE A 48 4.32 1.25 -9.65
CA PHE A 48 5.24 1.96 -10.53
C PHE A 48 6.38 2.64 -9.76
N GLY A 49 6.14 2.96 -8.49
CA GLY A 49 7.10 3.62 -7.61
C GLY A 49 6.65 3.57 -6.17
N VAL A 50 7.63 3.65 -5.26
CA VAL A 50 7.38 3.71 -3.82
C VAL A 50 8.21 4.87 -3.27
N MET A 51 7.60 5.72 -2.45
CA MET A 51 8.27 6.80 -1.73
C MET A 51 8.04 6.60 -0.23
N ARG A 52 9.07 6.84 0.58
CA ARG A 52 9.01 6.65 2.03
C ARG A 52 9.55 7.86 2.76
N SER A 53 8.88 8.26 3.83
CA SER A 53 9.28 9.35 4.71
C SER A 53 8.83 9.03 6.13
N GLY A 54 9.70 8.42 6.93
CA GLY A 54 9.32 7.87 8.24
C GLY A 54 8.31 6.72 8.08
N THR A 55 7.20 6.81 8.80
CA THR A 55 6.04 5.90 8.75
C THR A 55 5.12 6.14 7.56
N VAL A 56 5.30 7.23 6.83
CA VAL A 56 4.50 7.53 5.64
C VAL A 56 5.11 6.84 4.42
N VAL A 57 4.31 6.03 3.75
CA VAL A 57 4.64 5.35 2.50
C VAL A 57 3.67 5.82 1.42
N GLN A 58 4.18 6.07 0.22
CA GLN A 58 3.34 6.34 -0.96
C GLN A 58 3.60 5.29 -2.03
N VAL A 59 2.56 4.57 -2.42
CA VAL A 59 2.63 3.51 -3.44
C VAL A 59 1.97 4.02 -4.71
N VAL A 60 2.76 4.25 -5.76
CA VAL A 60 2.25 4.73 -7.06
C VAL A 60 1.68 3.55 -7.83
N VAL A 61 0.36 3.51 -8.02
CA VAL A 61 -0.36 2.39 -8.66
C VAL A 61 -1.13 2.81 -9.91
N GLY A 62 -1.06 4.09 -10.29
CA GLY A 62 -1.76 4.63 -11.46
C GLY A 62 -3.23 4.91 -11.19
N THR A 63 -4.05 4.93 -12.24
CA THR A 63 -5.48 5.30 -12.17
C THR A 63 -6.34 4.32 -11.37
N GLU A 64 -5.77 3.17 -10.98
CA GLU A 64 -6.43 2.15 -10.16
C GLU A 64 -6.36 2.45 -8.65
N ALA A 65 -5.78 3.58 -8.24
CA ALA A 65 -5.55 3.90 -6.83
C ALA A 65 -6.84 3.90 -5.98
N ASP A 66 -7.93 4.44 -6.53
CA ASP A 66 -9.23 4.54 -5.84
C ASP A 66 -9.84 3.15 -5.60
N THR A 67 -9.98 2.35 -6.66
CA THR A 67 -10.46 0.97 -6.57
C THR A 67 -9.62 0.12 -5.64
N LEU A 68 -8.28 0.25 -5.73
CA LEU A 68 -7.37 -0.55 -4.93
C LEU A 68 -7.38 -0.16 -3.45
N ALA A 69 -7.66 1.09 -3.10
CA ALA A 69 -7.87 1.49 -1.72
C ALA A 69 -9.15 0.86 -1.17
N SER A 70 -10.25 0.91 -1.92
CA SER A 70 -11.51 0.27 -1.54
C SER A 70 -11.34 -1.25 -1.33
N ASP A 71 -10.66 -1.93 -2.24
CA ASP A 71 -10.39 -3.37 -2.12
C ASP A 71 -9.53 -3.69 -0.88
N ILE A 72 -8.60 -2.80 -0.51
CA ILE A 72 -7.78 -2.97 0.69
C ILE A 72 -8.60 -2.71 1.95
N GLU A 73 -9.40 -1.66 1.98
CA GLU A 73 -10.30 -1.33 3.10
C GLU A 73 -11.26 -2.50 3.38
N ASP A 74 -11.87 -3.08 2.35
CA ASP A 74 -12.75 -4.25 2.45
C ASP A 74 -12.06 -5.50 3.02
N ILE A 75 -10.73 -5.63 2.87
CA ILE A 75 -9.94 -6.75 3.42
C ILE A 75 -9.52 -6.49 4.88
N LEU A 76 -9.40 -5.22 5.28
CA LEU A 76 -8.95 -4.82 6.62
C LEU A 76 -10.08 -4.78 7.65
N ASP A 77 -11.34 -4.70 7.22
CA ASP A 77 -12.55 -4.87 8.05
C ASP A 77 -12.77 -6.33 8.52
#